data_AF-X0Z4S6-F1
#
_entry.id   AF-X0Z4S6-F1
#
_cell.length_a   1.000
_cell.length_b   1.000
_cell.length_c   1.000
_cell.angle_alpha   90.00
_cell.angle_beta   90.00
_cell.angle_gamma   90.00
#
_symmetry.space_group_name_H-M   'P 1'
#
loop_
_entity.id
_entity.type
_entity.pdbx_description
1 polymer ?
#
loop_
_entity_poly.entity_id
_entity_poly.type
_entity_poly.pdbx_seq_one_letter_code
_entity_poly.pdbx_strand_id
1 'polypeptide(L)'
;AMPALPYPAADTYLVMVYEVDWGQVPGLADDEGDIDPDTDFERVAKLYLKNHLGEVIAALPASKAWVEGDKEAQVPLRKRFIKVGDKHYLLIGAPVLALNALPEGTIVFDPDVDVQVSASHDDCYTIGAAIQLSRDYIYMSNTGDLIYGYFRFLNIGIDTGATIVHAYIDLYAYAGQAGSNTLRIYGIAEADTATFSTQGNADGRALTTDFVAWGAGAWTLNTWYGRTNDPQDIAAPIDEIINEVGGWSSGNALGIKIYAPQTGPNRLCDSWDESSTTCAKLHIEFTAPPATTTTTTTTTTTTTTTTTTTTTTTSTTTTTSTTTTTSTTTTTSTTTTTTTTSTSTTTTTTTTTTTTTTTTTTTTTTTTTTTTTTTTTSTT
;
A
#
# COMPACT_ATOMS: atom_id res chain seq x y z
N ALA A 1 28.45 11.90 30.34
CA ALA A 1 29.17 11.68 29.07
C ALA A 1 28.99 10.21 28.72
N MET A 2 28.35 9.91 27.59
CA MET A 2 28.30 8.54 27.07
C MET A 2 29.76 8.09 26.83
N PRO A 3 30.14 6.85 27.22
CA PRO A 3 31.47 6.35 26.91
C PRO A 3 31.70 6.41 25.40
N ALA A 4 32.88 6.88 24.98
CA ALA A 4 33.25 6.91 23.57
C ALA A 4 33.09 5.50 22.99
N LEU A 5 32.32 5.36 21.91
CA LEU A 5 32.16 4.10 21.22
C LEU A 5 33.57 3.59 20.81
N PRO A 6 33.88 2.30 21.00
CA PRO A 6 35.23 1.75 20.79
C PRO A 6 35.71 1.79 19.32
N TYR A 7 34.88 2.30 18.40
CA TYR A 7 35.17 2.41 16.97
C TYR A 7 34.94 3.86 16.49
N PRO A 8 35.76 4.38 15.57
CA PRO A 8 35.55 5.71 14.99
C PRO A 8 34.16 5.82 14.36
N ALA A 9 33.53 6.99 14.44
CA ALA A 9 32.22 7.23 13.80
C ALA A 9 32.25 7.01 12.27
N ALA A 10 33.43 7.13 11.66
CA ALA A 10 33.66 6.81 10.25
C ALA A 10 33.47 5.31 9.93
N ASP A 11 33.71 4.43 10.90
CA ASP A 11 33.64 2.97 10.76
C ASP A 11 32.38 2.38 11.41
N THR A 12 31.52 3.24 11.99
CA THR A 12 30.30 2.83 12.69
C THR A 12 29.08 3.03 11.79
N TYR A 13 28.19 2.04 11.75
CA TYR A 13 26.94 2.09 11.00
C TYR A 13 25.75 2.03 11.93
N LEU A 14 24.69 2.79 11.60
CA LEU A 14 23.35 2.52 12.10
C LEU A 14 22.66 1.61 11.09
N VAL A 15 22.29 0.40 11.50
CA VAL A 15 21.68 -0.61 10.63
C VAL A 15 20.39 -1.16 11.23
N MET A 16 19.40 -1.38 10.37
CA MET A 16 18.30 -2.30 10.58
C MET A 16 18.74 -3.69 10.14
N VAL A 17 18.40 -4.73 10.89
CA VAL A 17 18.82 -6.11 10.64
C VAL A 17 17.59 -6.99 10.44
N TYR A 18 17.54 -7.68 9.32
CA TYR A 18 16.47 -8.62 8.95
C TYR A 18 17.08 -10.00 8.77
N GLU A 19 16.48 -11.03 9.37
CA GLU A 19 16.84 -12.42 9.08
C GLU A 19 16.19 -12.83 7.75
N VAL A 20 16.97 -13.46 6.87
CA VAL A 20 16.55 -13.85 5.51
C VAL A 20 16.49 -15.37 5.42
N ASP A 21 15.33 -15.89 5.03
CA ASP A 21 15.13 -17.30 4.72
C ASP A 21 15.25 -17.54 3.21
N TRP A 22 16.38 -18.12 2.78
CA TRP A 22 16.65 -18.42 1.37
C TRP A 22 15.80 -19.56 0.80
N GLY A 23 14.99 -20.24 1.61
CA GLY A 23 14.08 -21.28 1.14
C GLY A 23 13.01 -20.80 0.14
N GLN A 24 12.78 -19.49 0.05
CA GLN A 24 11.81 -18.86 -0.88
C GLN A 24 12.46 -17.88 -1.88
N VAL A 25 13.72 -17.52 -1.70
CA VAL A 25 14.40 -16.47 -2.47
C VAL A 25 15.84 -16.89 -2.77
N PRO A 26 16.11 -17.92 -3.59
CA PRO A 26 17.43 -18.54 -3.70
C PRO A 26 18.49 -17.72 -4.47
N GLY A 27 18.14 -16.60 -5.09
CA GLY A 27 19.07 -15.80 -5.87
C GLY A 27 19.01 -14.31 -5.56
N LEU A 28 20.15 -13.65 -5.72
CA LEU A 28 20.29 -12.21 -5.59
C LEU A 28 20.99 -11.67 -6.84
N ALA A 29 20.60 -10.48 -7.31
CA ALA A 29 21.28 -9.78 -8.39
C ALA A 29 21.28 -8.27 -8.15
N ASP A 30 22.15 -7.55 -8.83
CA ASP A 30 22.06 -6.11 -9.07
C ASP A 30 21.99 -5.86 -10.60
N ASP A 31 22.08 -4.59 -11.00
CA ASP A 31 22.14 -4.20 -12.41
C ASP A 31 23.38 -4.75 -13.15
N GLU A 32 24.38 -5.24 -12.41
CA GLU A 32 25.66 -5.75 -12.94
C GLU A 32 25.67 -7.28 -13.07
N GLY A 33 24.73 -7.98 -12.43
CA GLY A 33 24.52 -9.42 -12.60
C GLY A 33 24.16 -10.14 -11.30
N ASP A 34 24.30 -11.46 -11.32
CA ASP A 34 24.05 -12.30 -10.14
C ASP A 34 25.09 -12.07 -9.04
N ILE A 35 24.61 -11.96 -7.81
CA ILE A 35 25.41 -11.81 -6.61
C ILE A 35 25.33 -13.11 -5.82
N ASP A 36 26.47 -13.66 -5.44
CA ASP A 36 26.52 -14.77 -4.50
C ASP A 36 26.15 -14.27 -3.09
N PRO A 37 25.03 -14.74 -2.50
CA PRO A 37 24.54 -14.28 -1.21
C PRO A 37 25.43 -14.71 -0.03
N ASP A 38 26.34 -15.67 -0.25
CA ASP A 38 27.34 -16.09 0.75
C ASP A 38 28.60 -15.20 0.75
N THR A 39 28.74 -14.29 -0.23
CA THR A 39 29.81 -13.28 -0.24
C THR A 39 29.39 -12.01 0.47
N ASP A 40 30.27 -11.48 1.32
CA ASP A 40 30.11 -10.15 1.88
C ASP A 40 30.23 -9.09 0.77
N PHE A 41 29.15 -8.35 0.53
CA PHE A 41 29.17 -7.22 -0.39
C PHE A 41 28.45 -6.01 0.21
N GLU A 42 28.79 -4.83 -0.28
CA GLU A 42 28.16 -3.58 0.09
C GLU A 42 27.67 -2.87 -1.18
N ARG A 43 26.36 -2.61 -1.27
CA ARG A 43 25.78 -1.91 -2.42
C ARG A 43 24.87 -0.78 -1.97
N VAL A 44 24.96 0.31 -2.71
CA VAL A 44 24.02 1.44 -2.66
C VAL A 44 22.91 1.28 -3.73
N ALA A 45 23.12 0.37 -4.68
CA ALA A 45 22.24 0.12 -5.81
C ALA A 45 20.95 -0.63 -5.43
N LYS A 46 20.02 -0.71 -6.39
CA LYS A 46 18.88 -1.62 -6.33
C LYS A 46 19.39 -3.05 -6.26
N LEU A 47 18.76 -3.88 -5.43
CA LEU A 47 19.00 -5.32 -5.40
C LEU A 47 17.73 -6.03 -5.88
N TYR A 48 17.91 -7.11 -6.63
CA TYR A 48 16.86 -7.96 -7.16
C TYR A 48 16.90 -9.31 -6.46
N LEU A 49 15.76 -9.71 -5.91
CA LEU A 49 15.54 -11.02 -5.33
C LEU A 49 15.00 -11.95 -6.42
N LYS A 50 15.60 -13.13 -6.56
CA LYS A 50 15.28 -14.11 -7.60
C LYS A 50 14.73 -15.41 -7.03
N ASN A 51 13.78 -16.01 -7.74
CA ASN A 51 13.29 -17.36 -7.42
C ASN A 51 14.26 -18.45 -7.92
N HIS A 52 13.91 -19.73 -7.71
CA HIS A 52 14.73 -20.86 -8.13
C HIS A 52 14.89 -21.01 -9.66
N LEU A 53 14.09 -20.28 -10.46
CA LEU A 53 14.18 -20.23 -11.92
C LEU A 53 15.06 -19.07 -12.40
N GLY A 54 15.56 -18.24 -11.49
CA GLY A 54 16.34 -17.04 -11.83
C GLY A 54 15.48 -15.83 -12.21
N GLU A 55 14.16 -15.91 -12.05
CA GLU A 55 13.25 -14.80 -12.32
C GLU A 55 13.26 -13.81 -11.15
N VAL A 56 13.29 -12.51 -11.46
CA VAL A 56 13.18 -11.45 -10.45
C VAL A 56 11.76 -11.47 -9.86
N ILE A 57 11.65 -11.68 -8.56
CA ILE A 57 10.37 -11.74 -7.83
C ILE A 57 10.15 -10.52 -6.93
N ALA A 58 11.21 -9.82 -6.55
CA ALA A 58 11.13 -8.58 -5.79
C ALA A 58 12.36 -7.71 -6.03
N ALA A 59 12.23 -6.41 -5.82
CA ALA A 59 13.34 -5.48 -5.83
C ALA A 59 13.42 -4.77 -4.47
N LEU A 60 14.64 -4.61 -3.95
CA LEU A 60 14.95 -3.77 -2.80
C LEU A 60 15.51 -2.45 -3.36
N PRO A 61 14.69 -1.40 -3.50
CA PRO A 61 15.11 -0.14 -4.09
C PRO A 61 16.22 0.52 -3.26
N ALA A 62 16.98 1.42 -3.88
CA ALA A 62 17.99 2.21 -3.19
C ALA A 62 17.31 3.21 -2.23
N SER A 63 17.03 2.78 -1.00
CA SER A 63 16.43 3.65 0.02
C SER A 63 17.43 4.69 0.51
N LYS A 64 16.93 5.83 0.98
CA LYS A 64 17.74 6.94 1.52
C LYS A 64 17.29 7.29 2.92
N ALA A 65 18.15 7.98 3.65
CA ALA A 65 17.81 8.63 4.91
C ALA A 65 17.94 10.15 4.75
N TRP A 66 17.01 10.89 5.33
CA TRP A 66 17.00 12.34 5.35
C TRP A 66 16.34 12.84 6.65
N VAL A 67 16.29 14.14 6.85
CA VAL A 67 15.64 14.75 8.01
C VAL A 67 14.20 15.12 7.66
N GLU A 68 13.24 14.72 8.48
CA GLU A 68 11.82 15.03 8.27
C GLU A 68 11.61 16.53 7.90
N GLY A 69 10.98 16.78 6.75
CA GLY A 69 10.75 18.12 6.22
C GLY A 69 11.89 18.74 5.38
N ASP A 70 13.05 18.07 5.27
CA ASP A 70 14.18 18.47 4.42
C ASP A 70 14.73 17.27 3.64
N LYS A 71 14.34 17.18 2.36
CA LYS A 71 14.81 16.14 1.43
C LYS A 71 15.99 16.60 0.57
N GLU A 72 16.55 17.80 0.75
CA GLU A 72 17.70 18.24 -0.07
C GLU A 72 18.98 17.53 0.36
N ALA A 73 19.16 17.30 1.65
CA ALA A 73 20.27 16.54 2.20
C ALA A 73 19.86 15.07 2.41
N GLN A 74 20.42 14.16 1.59
CA GLN A 74 20.09 12.74 1.63
C GLN A 74 21.33 11.87 1.78
N VAL A 75 21.25 10.84 2.61
CA VAL A 75 22.27 9.80 2.76
C VAL A 75 21.73 8.50 2.18
N PRO A 76 22.37 7.92 1.15
CA PRO A 76 21.86 6.70 0.58
C PRO A 76 22.14 5.52 1.53
N LEU A 77 21.13 4.65 1.69
CA LEU A 77 21.22 3.45 2.51
C LEU A 77 21.97 2.36 1.75
N ARG A 78 22.89 1.74 2.47
CA ARG A 78 23.67 0.58 2.05
C ARG A 78 22.92 -0.68 2.46
N LYS A 79 22.92 -1.65 1.55
CA LYS A 79 22.41 -3.00 1.79
C LYS A 79 23.58 -3.96 1.83
N ARG A 80 23.62 -4.81 2.85
CA ARG A 80 24.64 -5.84 3.03
C ARG A 80 23.98 -7.14 3.43
N PHE A 81 24.27 -8.21 2.71
CA PHE A 81 23.93 -9.55 3.16
C PHE A 81 25.14 -10.13 3.89
N ILE A 82 24.90 -10.77 5.03
CA ILE A 82 25.91 -11.52 5.78
C ILE A 82 25.36 -12.89 6.13
N LYS A 83 26.27 -13.85 6.25
CA LYS A 83 25.98 -15.17 6.80
C LYS A 83 26.61 -15.30 8.18
N VAL A 84 25.81 -15.71 9.16
CA VAL A 84 26.28 -15.97 10.53
C VAL A 84 25.81 -17.37 10.92
N GLY A 85 26.73 -18.33 10.85
CA GLY A 85 26.39 -19.76 10.97
C GLY A 85 25.54 -20.22 9.79
N ASP A 86 24.39 -20.82 10.08
CA ASP A 86 23.43 -21.32 9.08
C ASP A 86 22.35 -20.29 8.71
N LYS A 87 22.42 -19.08 9.28
CA LYS A 87 21.45 -18.00 9.05
C LYS A 87 22.05 -16.90 8.19
N HIS A 88 21.19 -16.27 7.42
CA HIS A 88 21.53 -15.10 6.64
C HIS A 88 20.78 -13.87 7.14
N TYR A 89 21.42 -12.72 7.01
CA TYR A 89 20.89 -11.45 7.46
C TYR A 89 21.06 -10.40 6.37
N LEU A 90 20.02 -9.61 6.14
CA LEU A 90 20.07 -8.37 5.38
C LEU A 90 20.21 -7.21 6.37
N LEU A 91 21.27 -6.44 6.21
CA LEU A 91 21.51 -5.20 6.93
C LEU A 91 21.22 -4.04 5.98
N ILE A 92 20.38 -3.09 6.44
CA ILE A 92 20.08 -1.85 5.71
C ILE A 92 20.44 -0.68 6.62
N GLY A 93 21.30 0.23 6.16
CA GLY A 93 21.73 1.35 6.99
C GLY A 93 22.72 2.29 6.35
N ALA A 94 23.28 3.21 7.12
CA ALA A 94 24.27 4.16 6.63
C ALA A 94 25.38 4.42 7.66
N PRO A 95 26.56 4.92 7.23
CA PRO A 95 27.61 5.33 8.16
C PRO A 95 27.09 6.43 9.10
N VAL A 96 27.35 6.27 10.40
CA VAL A 96 26.96 7.27 11.42
C VAL A 96 27.55 8.63 11.11
N LEU A 97 28.77 8.69 10.56
CA LEU A 97 29.38 9.95 10.11
C LEU A 97 28.54 10.66 9.03
N ALA A 98 27.99 9.91 8.07
CA ALA A 98 27.15 10.49 7.01
C ALA A 98 25.81 10.95 7.56
N LEU A 99 25.19 10.17 8.47
CA LEU A 99 23.96 10.55 9.15
C LEU A 99 24.13 11.80 10.02
N ASN A 100 25.27 11.94 10.72
CA ASN A 100 25.58 13.12 11.51
C ASN A 100 25.87 14.39 10.68
N ALA A 101 26.05 14.25 9.36
CA ALA A 101 26.20 15.38 8.46
C ALA A 101 24.85 15.94 7.96
N LEU A 102 23.75 15.24 8.25
CA LEU A 102 22.40 15.75 8.00
C LEU A 102 22.08 16.91 8.97
N PRO A 103 21.12 17.79 8.62
CA PRO A 103 20.59 18.80 9.53
C PRO A 103 20.09 18.21 10.86
N GLU A 104 19.94 19.05 11.89
CA GLU A 104 19.35 18.60 13.16
C GLU A 104 17.85 18.30 12.96
N GLY A 105 17.43 17.10 13.35
CA GLY A 105 16.02 16.69 13.31
C GLY A 105 15.81 15.19 13.37
N THR A 106 14.58 14.75 13.12
CA THR A 106 14.22 13.33 13.06
C THR A 106 14.76 12.73 11.77
N ILE A 107 15.67 11.76 11.87
CA ILE A 107 16.11 10.98 10.72
C ILE A 107 15.00 10.01 10.33
N VAL A 108 14.54 10.13 9.09
CA VAL A 108 13.57 9.23 8.47
C VAL A 108 14.33 8.27 7.56
N PHE A 109 14.09 6.97 7.73
CA PHE A 109 14.54 5.91 6.83
C PHE A 109 13.34 5.49 6.00
N ASP A 110 13.20 6.05 4.79
CA ASP A 110 11.99 5.86 3.99
C ASP A 110 12.24 4.94 2.79
N PRO A 111 11.33 4.01 2.51
CA PRO A 111 11.29 3.32 1.22
C PRO A 111 10.66 4.24 0.16
N ASP A 112 11.40 4.55 -0.89
CA ASP A 112 10.79 5.01 -2.14
C ASP A 112 10.38 3.78 -2.97
N VAL A 113 9.23 3.84 -3.64
CA VAL A 113 8.91 2.90 -4.73
C VAL A 113 9.48 3.48 -6.01
N ASP A 114 10.33 2.71 -6.70
CA ASP A 114 10.81 3.03 -8.05
C ASP A 114 10.62 1.83 -8.97
N VAL A 115 9.51 1.84 -9.70
CA VAL A 115 9.09 0.76 -10.61
C VAL A 115 8.96 1.28 -12.03
N GLN A 116 8.84 0.37 -12.98
CA GLN A 116 8.60 0.68 -14.38
C GLN A 116 7.58 -0.30 -14.95
N VAL A 117 6.98 0.06 -16.08
CA VAL A 117 6.21 -0.88 -16.89
C VAL A 117 7.08 -2.12 -17.14
N SER A 118 6.50 -3.32 -17.04
CA SER A 118 7.27 -4.58 -17.04
C SER A 118 6.89 -5.55 -18.16
N ALA A 119 5.83 -5.27 -18.91
CA ALA A 119 5.36 -6.11 -20.00
C ALA A 119 4.59 -5.29 -21.05
N SER A 120 4.49 -5.84 -22.25
CA SER A 120 3.81 -5.21 -23.40
C SER A 120 2.38 -4.76 -23.06
N HIS A 121 1.61 -5.58 -22.35
CA HIS A 121 0.21 -5.25 -22.01
C HIS A 121 0.06 -4.52 -20.66
N ASP A 122 1.17 -4.08 -20.07
CA ASP A 122 1.17 -3.18 -18.91
C ASP A 122 1.14 -1.71 -19.35
N ASP A 123 1.34 -1.39 -20.64
CA ASP A 123 1.00 -0.08 -21.20
C ASP A 123 0.21 -0.21 -22.50
N CYS A 124 -0.63 0.78 -22.77
CA CYS A 124 -1.38 0.85 -24.02
C CYS A 124 -1.93 2.24 -24.27
N TYR A 125 -2.43 2.47 -25.48
CA TYR A 125 -3.33 3.59 -25.73
C TYR A 125 -4.56 3.19 -26.54
N THR A 126 -5.65 3.93 -26.35
CA THR A 126 -6.90 3.74 -27.11
C THR A 126 -7.21 4.94 -27.98
N ILE A 127 -7.64 4.68 -29.22
CA ILE A 127 -8.05 5.71 -30.18
C ILE A 127 -9.30 5.22 -30.91
N GLY A 128 -10.38 6.01 -30.85
CA GLY A 128 -11.68 5.59 -31.38
C GLY A 128 -12.12 4.27 -30.76
N ALA A 129 -12.33 3.24 -31.60
CA ALA A 129 -12.75 1.90 -31.17
C ALA A 129 -11.58 0.88 -31.09
N ALA A 130 -10.33 1.34 -31.12
CA ALA A 130 -9.15 0.49 -31.13
C ALA A 130 -8.31 0.67 -29.85
N ILE A 131 -7.64 -0.41 -29.44
CA ILE A 131 -6.57 -0.41 -28.43
C ILE A 131 -5.26 -0.80 -29.11
N GLN A 132 -4.16 -0.24 -28.63
CA GLN A 132 -2.81 -0.52 -29.11
C GLN A 132 -1.99 -1.03 -27.92
N LEU A 133 -1.79 -2.35 -27.87
CA LEU A 133 -1.15 -3.06 -26.75
C LEU A 133 0.32 -3.40 -26.99
N SER A 134 0.82 -3.16 -28.20
CA SER A 134 2.16 -3.60 -28.60
C SER A 134 2.83 -2.63 -29.58
N ARG A 135 2.53 -1.34 -29.42
CA ARG A 135 3.13 -0.28 -30.23
C ARG A 135 4.35 0.23 -29.51
N ASP A 136 5.34 0.65 -30.26
CA ASP A 136 6.58 1.30 -29.80
C ASP A 136 6.34 2.58 -28.96
N TYR A 137 5.15 3.18 -29.05
CA TYR A 137 4.82 4.41 -28.35
C TYR A 137 3.42 4.39 -27.76
N ILE A 138 3.22 5.18 -26.71
CA ILE A 138 1.94 5.44 -26.06
C ILE A 138 1.52 6.88 -26.34
N TYR A 139 0.38 7.07 -27.01
CA TYR A 139 -0.21 8.40 -27.17
C TYR A 139 -1.06 8.77 -25.95
N MET A 140 -0.95 10.02 -25.50
CA MET A 140 -1.79 10.62 -24.45
C MET A 140 -2.58 11.82 -24.96
N SER A 141 -2.25 12.32 -26.16
CA SER A 141 -3.00 13.37 -26.83
C SER A 141 -2.68 13.40 -28.31
N ASN A 142 -3.63 13.84 -29.13
CA ASN A 142 -3.46 14.03 -30.56
C ASN A 142 -4.26 15.24 -31.06
N THR A 143 -3.83 15.78 -32.20
CA THR A 143 -4.60 16.78 -32.93
C THR A 143 -5.68 16.07 -33.75
N GLY A 144 -6.96 16.30 -33.39
CA GLY A 144 -8.13 15.78 -34.12
C GLY A 144 -8.85 14.63 -33.43
N ASP A 145 -8.15 13.79 -32.68
CA ASP A 145 -8.74 12.65 -31.96
C ASP A 145 -8.46 12.72 -30.46
N LEU A 146 -9.45 12.33 -29.66
CA LEU A 146 -9.21 12.01 -28.25
C LEU A 146 -8.53 10.65 -28.17
N ILE A 147 -7.40 10.63 -27.44
CA ILE A 147 -6.60 9.43 -27.21
C ILE A 147 -6.35 9.32 -25.72
N TYR A 148 -6.36 8.09 -25.22
CA TYR A 148 -6.15 7.79 -23.80
C TYR A 148 -4.95 6.87 -23.66
N GLY A 149 -3.93 7.30 -22.91
CA GLY A 149 -2.78 6.49 -22.54
C GLY A 149 -2.99 5.82 -21.18
N TYR A 150 -2.50 4.58 -21.05
CA TYR A 150 -2.65 3.77 -19.86
C TYR A 150 -1.33 3.12 -19.49
N PHE A 151 -1.06 3.05 -18.20
CA PHE A 151 0.15 2.48 -17.63
C PHE A 151 -0.20 1.66 -16.40
N ARG A 152 0.44 0.51 -16.23
CA ARG A 152 0.27 -0.41 -15.12
C ARG A 152 1.64 -0.73 -14.54
N PHE A 153 1.75 -0.64 -13.24
CA PHE A 153 2.98 -0.86 -12.49
C PHE A 153 2.74 -1.98 -11.47
N LEU A 154 3.60 -2.99 -11.48
CA LEU A 154 3.43 -4.18 -10.63
C LEU A 154 4.17 -4.03 -9.31
N ASN A 155 3.78 -4.84 -8.33
CA ASN A 155 4.50 -5.03 -7.06
C ASN A 155 4.68 -3.72 -6.27
N ILE A 156 3.61 -2.92 -6.15
CA ILE A 156 3.66 -1.67 -5.38
C ILE A 156 3.69 -2.00 -3.88
N GLY A 157 4.89 -1.96 -3.30
CA GLY A 157 5.17 -2.34 -1.92
C GLY A 157 4.76 -1.30 -0.88
N ILE A 158 3.50 -0.82 -0.92
CA ILE A 158 2.96 0.16 0.01
C ILE A 158 1.78 -0.45 0.76
N ASP A 159 1.87 -0.48 2.08
CA ASP A 159 0.78 -0.93 2.96
C ASP A 159 -0.32 0.14 3.07
N THR A 160 -1.56 -0.31 3.30
CA THR A 160 -2.67 0.59 3.59
C THR A 160 -2.40 1.40 4.86
N GLY A 161 -2.82 2.67 4.86
CA GLY A 161 -2.56 3.62 5.94
C GLY A 161 -1.22 4.35 5.83
N ALA A 162 -0.43 4.07 4.79
CA ALA A 162 0.74 4.88 4.44
C ALA A 162 0.28 6.28 4.01
N THR A 163 1.12 7.29 4.23
CA THR A 163 0.90 8.64 3.72
C THR A 163 1.74 8.83 2.47
N ILE A 164 1.10 9.04 1.31
CA ILE A 164 1.81 9.35 0.07
C ILE A 164 2.26 10.81 0.10
N VAL A 165 3.58 11.03 0.11
CA VAL A 165 4.17 12.37 0.26
C VAL A 165 4.30 13.03 -1.11
N HIS A 166 4.93 12.34 -2.05
CA HIS A 166 5.08 12.76 -3.44
C HIS A 166 4.99 11.55 -4.35
N ALA A 167 4.41 11.70 -5.53
CA ALA A 167 4.48 10.67 -6.56
C ALA A 167 4.65 11.30 -7.94
N TYR A 168 5.38 10.62 -8.81
CA TYR A 168 5.67 11.10 -10.16
C TYR A 168 5.65 9.94 -11.15
N ILE A 169 5.05 10.17 -12.31
CA ILE A 169 5.26 9.33 -13.49
C ILE A 169 6.28 9.99 -14.41
N ASP A 170 7.36 9.29 -14.71
CA ASP A 170 8.41 9.71 -15.64
C ASP A 170 8.18 9.02 -17.00
N LEU A 171 8.10 9.83 -18.06
CA LEU A 171 7.80 9.42 -19.43
C LEU A 171 8.93 9.86 -20.37
N TYR A 172 9.47 8.93 -21.16
CA TYR A 172 10.51 9.24 -22.14
C TYR A 172 9.90 9.64 -23.47
N ALA A 173 10.19 10.84 -23.97
CA ALA A 173 9.57 11.35 -25.18
C ALA A 173 10.03 10.60 -26.44
N TYR A 174 9.11 9.86 -27.06
CA TYR A 174 9.31 9.15 -28.33
C TYR A 174 9.48 10.09 -29.53
N ALA A 175 8.95 11.32 -29.42
CA ALA A 175 9.02 12.32 -30.48
C ALA A 175 9.19 13.73 -29.91
N GLY A 176 9.92 14.57 -30.64
CA GLY A 176 9.93 16.00 -30.41
C GLY A 176 8.60 16.62 -30.81
N GLN A 177 7.96 17.38 -29.90
CA GLN A 177 6.65 17.99 -30.10
C GLN A 177 6.64 19.43 -29.61
N ALA A 178 6.28 20.36 -30.49
CA ALA A 178 6.17 21.77 -30.15
C ALA A 178 4.83 22.11 -29.47
N GLY A 179 4.75 23.30 -28.90
CA GLY A 179 3.55 23.81 -28.24
C GLY A 179 3.30 23.15 -26.88
N SER A 180 2.25 23.60 -26.18
CA SER A 180 1.81 23.05 -24.90
C SER A 180 0.46 22.37 -25.05
N ASN A 181 0.18 21.37 -24.21
CA ASN A 181 -1.14 20.77 -24.07
C ASN A 181 -1.44 20.54 -22.58
N THR A 182 -2.72 20.51 -22.21
CA THR A 182 -3.12 20.18 -20.84
C THR A 182 -3.59 18.73 -20.81
N LEU A 183 -2.88 17.89 -20.06
CA LEU A 183 -3.27 16.51 -19.78
C LEU A 183 -3.90 16.42 -18.39
N ARG A 184 -4.60 15.32 -18.14
CA ARG A 184 -5.06 14.92 -16.80
C ARG A 184 -4.48 13.56 -16.49
N ILE A 185 -3.96 13.41 -15.28
CA ILE A 185 -3.42 12.16 -14.75
C ILE A 185 -4.37 11.66 -13.67
N TYR A 186 -5.00 10.53 -13.95
CA TYR A 186 -5.89 9.83 -13.03
C TYR A 186 -5.24 8.52 -12.58
N GLY A 187 -5.56 8.10 -11.36
CA GLY A 187 -5.44 6.71 -10.98
C GLY A 187 -6.58 5.88 -11.59
N ILE A 188 -6.32 4.60 -11.87
CA ILE A 188 -7.37 3.61 -12.11
C ILE A 188 -7.82 3.11 -10.74
N ALA A 189 -9.09 3.32 -10.38
CA ALA A 189 -9.65 3.02 -9.06
C ALA A 189 -9.91 1.52 -8.87
N GLU A 190 -8.83 0.72 -8.97
CA GLU A 190 -8.78 -0.72 -8.77
C GLU A 190 -7.70 -1.03 -7.73
N ALA A 191 -8.04 -1.82 -6.71
CA ALA A 191 -7.10 -2.22 -5.67
C ALA A 191 -5.94 -3.09 -6.17
N ASP A 192 -6.18 -3.83 -7.26
CA ASP A 192 -5.16 -4.56 -8.00
C ASP A 192 -5.51 -4.45 -9.48
N THR A 193 -4.83 -3.54 -10.17
CA THR A 193 -5.13 -3.20 -11.56
C THR A 193 -4.85 -4.42 -12.45
N ALA A 194 -5.85 -4.90 -13.19
CA ALA A 194 -5.67 -6.03 -14.10
C ALA A 194 -4.88 -5.62 -15.37
N THR A 195 -4.21 -6.57 -16.02
CA THR A 195 -3.52 -6.35 -17.32
C THR A 195 -4.50 -5.84 -18.38
N PHE A 196 -4.04 -4.94 -19.28
CA PHE A 196 -4.88 -4.41 -20.36
C PHE A 196 -5.09 -5.45 -21.47
N SER A 197 -6.28 -5.43 -22.10
CA SER A 197 -6.64 -6.45 -23.12
C SER A 197 -7.51 -5.96 -24.26
N THR A 198 -8.52 -5.13 -23.97
CA THR A 198 -9.44 -4.59 -24.97
C THR A 198 -9.73 -3.12 -24.67
N GLN A 199 -10.18 -2.36 -25.67
CA GLN A 199 -10.54 -0.96 -25.47
C GLN A 199 -11.63 -0.80 -24.40
N GLY A 200 -12.66 -1.65 -24.41
CA GLY A 200 -13.70 -1.64 -23.36
C GLY A 200 -13.16 -1.99 -21.97
N ASN A 201 -12.15 -2.87 -21.88
CA ASN A 201 -11.47 -3.18 -20.62
C ASN A 201 -10.61 -2.01 -20.10
N ALA A 202 -9.98 -1.20 -20.97
CA ALA A 202 -9.17 -0.07 -20.54
C ALA A 202 -10.03 1.17 -20.25
N ASP A 203 -10.89 1.56 -21.19
CA ASP A 203 -11.71 2.78 -21.08
C ASP A 203 -12.85 2.66 -20.08
N GLY A 204 -13.31 1.44 -19.80
CA GLY A 204 -14.44 1.17 -18.90
C GLY A 204 -14.08 1.14 -17.41
N ARG A 205 -12.80 1.27 -17.05
CA ARG A 205 -12.37 1.22 -15.64
C ARG A 205 -12.76 2.51 -14.93
N ALA A 206 -13.18 2.37 -13.68
CA ALA A 206 -13.38 3.51 -12.80
C ALA A 206 -12.04 4.24 -12.60
N LEU A 207 -12.11 5.56 -12.55
CA LEU A 207 -10.95 6.41 -12.26
C LEU A 207 -11.10 6.97 -10.85
N THR A 208 -9.97 7.40 -10.29
CA THR A 208 -9.96 8.18 -9.06
C THR A 208 -10.83 9.44 -9.20
N THR A 209 -11.41 9.88 -8.09
CA THR A 209 -12.16 11.13 -8.03
C THR A 209 -11.24 12.33 -8.21
N ASP A 210 -10.04 12.26 -7.62
CA ASP A 210 -8.98 13.23 -7.81
C ASP A 210 -8.13 12.95 -9.06
N PHE A 211 -7.59 14.03 -9.63
CA PHE A 211 -6.64 13.98 -10.74
C PHE A 211 -5.71 15.18 -10.70
N VAL A 212 -4.57 15.04 -11.38
CA VAL A 212 -3.62 16.14 -11.56
C VAL A 212 -3.72 16.69 -12.96
N ALA A 213 -3.85 18.02 -13.08
CA ALA A 213 -3.78 18.70 -14.35
C ALA A 213 -2.31 18.98 -14.72
N TRP A 214 -1.83 18.35 -15.79
CA TRP A 214 -0.47 18.52 -16.28
C TRP A 214 -0.44 19.48 -17.47
N GLY A 215 0.13 20.67 -17.28
CA GLY A 215 0.39 21.63 -18.34
C GLY A 215 1.59 21.27 -19.22
N ALA A 216 1.60 20.08 -19.82
CA ALA A 216 2.72 19.53 -20.58
C ALA A 216 3.25 20.51 -21.63
N GLY A 217 4.43 21.08 -21.37
CA GLY A 217 5.15 21.98 -22.28
C GLY A 217 5.67 21.28 -23.53
N ALA A 218 6.48 21.96 -24.34
CA ALA A 218 7.09 21.36 -25.52
C ALA A 218 8.01 20.19 -25.12
N TRP A 219 7.94 19.08 -25.87
CA TRP A 219 8.75 17.89 -25.67
C TRP A 219 9.91 17.82 -26.65
N THR A 220 11.09 17.48 -26.14
CA THR A 220 12.28 17.18 -26.95
C THR A 220 12.40 15.67 -27.06
N LEU A 221 12.68 15.19 -28.28
CA LEU A 221 12.95 13.76 -28.53
C LEU A 221 14.00 13.24 -27.55
N ASN A 222 13.84 11.99 -27.09
CA ASN A 222 14.81 11.28 -26.27
C ASN A 222 15.08 11.96 -24.90
N THR A 223 14.06 12.57 -24.32
CA THR A 223 14.14 13.29 -23.05
C THR A 223 13.06 12.80 -22.08
N TRP A 224 13.41 12.61 -20.81
CA TRP A 224 12.47 12.29 -19.74
C TRP A 224 11.64 13.52 -19.33
N TYR A 225 10.34 13.34 -19.15
CA TYR A 225 9.38 14.31 -18.61
C TYR A 225 8.62 13.69 -17.44
N GLY A 226 8.39 14.46 -16.37
CA GLY A 226 7.96 13.96 -15.08
C GLY A 226 8.75 14.65 -13.97
N ARG A 227 9.27 13.90 -13.00
CA ARG A 227 9.92 14.44 -11.79
C ARG A 227 11.05 15.43 -12.07
N THR A 228 11.89 15.14 -13.06
CA THR A 228 13.08 15.96 -13.35
C THR A 228 12.80 17.12 -14.30
N ASN A 229 11.87 16.93 -15.24
CA ASN A 229 11.51 17.94 -16.24
C ASN A 229 9.98 18.03 -16.31
N ASP A 230 9.42 19.19 -15.94
CA ASP A 230 7.97 19.43 -15.89
C ASP A 230 7.23 18.58 -14.83
N PRO A 231 7.62 18.66 -13.53
CA PRO A 231 7.12 17.81 -12.46
C PRO A 231 5.64 18.02 -12.17
N GLN A 232 4.94 16.90 -11.99
CA GLN A 232 3.54 16.83 -11.59
C GLN A 232 3.43 15.86 -10.42
N ASP A 233 3.11 16.39 -9.25
CA ASP A 233 2.93 15.55 -8.07
C ASP A 233 1.57 14.88 -8.11
N ILE A 234 1.57 13.58 -8.36
CA ILE A 234 0.39 12.71 -8.46
C ILE A 234 0.09 11.99 -7.15
N ALA A 235 0.57 12.47 -6.01
CA ALA A 235 0.32 11.85 -4.70
C ALA A 235 -1.18 11.62 -4.43
N ALA A 236 -2.05 12.60 -4.67
CA ALA A 236 -3.48 12.51 -4.36
C ALA A 236 -4.21 11.32 -5.04
N PRO A 237 -4.15 11.14 -6.38
CA PRO A 237 -4.78 9.96 -7.01
C PRO A 237 -4.14 8.63 -6.59
N ILE A 238 -2.86 8.62 -6.22
CA ILE A 238 -2.19 7.40 -5.73
C ILE A 238 -2.66 7.06 -4.31
N ASP A 239 -2.81 8.08 -3.46
CA ASP A 239 -3.33 7.96 -2.10
C ASP A 239 -4.78 7.42 -2.12
N GLU A 240 -5.63 7.92 -3.02
CA GLU A 240 -7.00 7.42 -3.18
C GLU A 240 -7.03 5.92 -3.49
N ILE A 241 -6.16 5.44 -4.39
CA ILE A 241 -6.06 4.00 -4.72
C ILE A 241 -5.66 3.18 -3.49
N ILE A 242 -4.62 3.61 -2.78
CA ILE A 242 -4.01 2.84 -1.69
C ILE A 242 -4.90 2.85 -0.44
N ASN A 243 -5.50 3.98 -0.13
CA ASN A 243 -6.17 4.21 1.16
C ASN A 243 -7.71 4.20 1.07
N GLU A 244 -8.31 4.42 -0.10
CA GLU A 244 -9.77 4.63 -0.20
C GLU A 244 -10.52 3.61 -1.08
N VAL A 245 -9.93 3.11 -2.18
CA VAL A 245 -10.59 2.15 -3.10
C VAL A 245 -11.02 0.86 -2.40
N GLY A 246 -10.30 0.47 -1.33
CA GLY A 246 -10.60 -0.70 -0.52
C GLY A 246 -10.15 -2.02 -1.17
N GLY A 247 -9.61 -2.93 -0.36
CA GLY A 247 -9.02 -4.19 -0.86
C GLY A 247 -7.58 -4.06 -1.35
N TRP A 248 -6.98 -2.87 -1.23
CA TRP A 248 -5.54 -2.68 -1.48
C TRP A 248 -4.71 -3.55 -0.54
N SER A 249 -3.62 -4.09 -1.06
CA SER A 249 -2.61 -4.85 -0.33
C SER A 249 -1.24 -4.55 -0.91
N SER A 250 -0.22 -4.47 -0.05
CA SER A 250 1.16 -4.30 -0.50
C SER A 250 1.55 -5.41 -1.47
N GLY A 251 2.13 -5.02 -2.61
CA GLY A 251 2.45 -5.89 -3.73
C GLY A 251 1.41 -5.88 -4.87
N ASN A 252 0.26 -5.23 -4.70
CA ASN A 252 -0.73 -5.11 -5.77
C ASN A 252 -0.23 -4.24 -6.93
N ALA A 253 -0.87 -4.38 -8.10
CA ALA A 253 -0.61 -3.53 -9.25
C ALA A 253 -1.39 -2.22 -9.22
N LEU A 254 -0.75 -1.12 -9.63
CA LEU A 254 -1.34 0.20 -9.73
C LEU A 254 -1.50 0.62 -11.19
N GLY A 255 -2.64 1.20 -11.53
CA GLY A 255 -2.96 1.70 -12.86
C GLY A 255 -3.04 3.22 -12.92
N ILE A 256 -2.55 3.80 -14.01
CA ILE A 256 -2.62 5.23 -14.30
C ILE A 256 -3.22 5.42 -15.69
N LYS A 257 -4.13 6.39 -15.82
CA LYS A 257 -4.65 6.88 -17.10
C LYS A 257 -4.23 8.32 -17.31
N ILE A 258 -3.68 8.62 -18.48
CA ILE A 258 -3.29 9.97 -18.89
C ILE A 258 -3.97 10.34 -20.19
N TYR A 259 -4.65 11.48 -20.21
CA TYR A 259 -5.22 12.01 -21.44
C TYR A 259 -5.45 13.51 -21.44
N ALA A 260 -5.48 14.12 -22.64
CA ALA A 260 -5.96 15.49 -22.79
C ALA A 260 -7.50 15.53 -22.81
N PRO A 261 -8.17 16.39 -22.01
CA PRO A 261 -9.63 16.53 -22.04
C PRO A 261 -10.13 17.18 -23.34
N GLN A 262 -9.23 17.73 -24.16
CA GLN A 262 -9.49 18.27 -25.49
C GLN A 262 -8.37 17.84 -26.43
N THR A 263 -8.65 17.78 -27.73
CA THR A 263 -7.60 17.54 -28.74
C THR A 263 -6.56 18.65 -28.68
N GLY A 264 -5.29 18.34 -28.96
CA GLY A 264 -4.22 19.32 -28.92
C GLY A 264 -2.89 18.75 -29.41
N PRO A 265 -1.78 19.49 -29.26
CA PRO A 265 -0.47 19.01 -29.65
C PRO A 265 -0.16 17.65 -29.05
N ASN A 266 0.48 16.81 -29.85
CA ASN A 266 0.68 15.41 -29.51
C ASN A 266 1.61 15.26 -28.31
N ARG A 267 1.31 14.29 -27.45
CA ARG A 267 2.21 13.81 -26.40
C ARG A 267 2.27 12.31 -26.50
N LEU A 268 3.46 11.81 -26.80
CA LEU A 268 3.72 10.39 -26.93
C LEU A 268 5.07 10.05 -26.31
N CYS A 269 5.09 8.96 -25.58
CA CYS A 269 6.27 8.43 -24.92
C CYS A 269 6.57 7.02 -25.41
N ASP A 270 7.78 6.53 -25.16
CA ASP A 270 8.14 5.14 -25.39
C ASP A 270 7.21 4.23 -24.59
N SER A 271 6.86 3.10 -25.19
CA SER A 271 6.22 1.98 -24.50
C SER A 271 7.25 0.95 -24.04
N TRP A 272 6.77 -0.08 -23.35
CA TRP A 272 7.57 -1.29 -23.10
C TRP A 272 8.10 -1.94 -24.38
N ASP A 273 7.30 -1.99 -25.45
CA ASP A 273 7.65 -2.68 -26.69
C ASP A 273 8.73 -1.95 -27.52
N GLU A 274 8.88 -0.63 -27.36
CA GLU A 274 10.06 0.08 -27.88
C GLU A 274 11.30 -0.27 -27.06
N SER A 275 11.22 -0.13 -25.75
CA SER A 275 12.36 -0.39 -24.87
C SER A 275 11.97 -0.48 -23.40
N SER A 276 12.35 -1.61 -22.79
CA SER A 276 12.23 -1.85 -21.34
C SER A 276 13.07 -0.93 -20.45
N THR A 277 13.89 -0.06 -21.03
CA THR A 277 14.76 0.88 -20.30
C THR A 277 14.25 2.32 -20.34
N THR A 278 13.41 2.63 -21.33
CA THR A 278 12.84 3.96 -21.59
C THR A 278 11.32 4.01 -21.51
N CYS A 279 10.64 2.88 -21.31
CA CYS A 279 9.23 2.83 -20.95
C CYS A 279 8.93 3.61 -19.65
N ALA A 280 7.65 3.90 -19.42
CA ALA A 280 7.21 4.71 -18.28
C ALA A 280 7.69 4.16 -16.93
N LYS A 281 8.04 5.09 -16.02
CA LYS A 281 8.49 4.80 -14.65
C LYS A 281 7.58 5.49 -13.66
N LEU A 282 7.33 4.84 -12.53
CA LEU A 282 6.58 5.40 -11.43
C LEU A 282 7.48 5.49 -10.20
N HIS A 283 7.47 6.66 -9.59
CA HIS A 283 8.11 6.89 -8.32
C HIS A 283 7.12 7.37 -7.28
N ILE A 284 7.23 6.82 -6.08
CA ILE A 284 6.39 7.17 -4.94
C ILE A 284 7.29 7.32 -3.72
N GLU A 285 7.23 8.49 -3.12
CA GLU A 285 7.78 8.80 -1.81
C GLU A 285 6.62 8.71 -0.82
N PHE A 286 6.71 7.85 0.20
CA PHE A 286 5.63 7.65 1.16
C PHE A 286 6.20 7.36 2.54
N THR A 287 5.52 7.82 3.58
CA THR A 287 5.85 7.40 4.95
C THR A 287 4.98 6.22 5.35
N ALA A 288 5.59 5.22 5.99
CA ALA A 288 4.88 4.07 6.53
C ALA A 288 3.75 4.49 7.50
N PRO A 289 2.68 3.66 7.63
CA PRO A 289 1.63 3.91 8.60
C PRO A 289 2.21 4.05 10.02
N PRO A 290 1.67 4.93 10.87
CA PRO A 290 2.08 5.01 12.27
C PRO A 290 1.97 3.63 12.93
N ALA A 291 3.03 3.18 13.59
CA ALA A 291 3.04 1.89 14.27
C ALA A 291 1.90 1.85 15.30
N THR A 292 0.94 0.94 15.11
CA THR A 292 -0.08 0.67 16.11
C THR A 292 0.56 -0.13 17.24
N THR A 293 0.95 0.54 18.32
CA THR A 293 1.32 -0.15 19.56
C THR A 293 0.12 -0.92 20.10
N THR A 294 0.05 -2.21 19.77
CA THR A 294 -0.87 -3.12 20.43
C THR A 294 -0.30 -3.40 21.81
N THR A 295 -0.77 -2.67 22.82
CA THR A 295 -0.46 -2.98 24.22
C THR A 295 -1.10 -4.33 24.55
N THR A 296 -0.33 -5.42 24.43
CA THR A 296 -0.75 -6.71 24.96
C THR A 296 -0.71 -6.62 26.48
N THR A 297 -1.86 -6.33 27.11
CA THR A 297 -2.01 -6.44 28.56
C THR A 297 -1.97 -7.93 28.92
N THR A 298 -0.78 -8.44 29.26
CA THR A 298 -0.67 -9.77 29.87
C THR A 298 -1.24 -9.70 31.28
N THR A 299 -2.51 -10.10 31.45
CA THR A 299 -3.10 -10.27 32.78
C THR A 299 -2.40 -11.45 33.46
N THR A 300 -1.42 -11.18 34.32
CA THR A 300 -0.81 -12.20 35.17
C THR A 300 -1.81 -12.58 36.27
N THR A 301 -2.54 -13.66 36.08
CA THR A 301 -3.36 -14.26 37.14
C THR A 301 -2.43 -14.79 38.22
N THR A 302 -2.27 -14.04 39.31
CA THR A 302 -1.56 -14.53 40.49
C THR A 302 -2.51 -15.44 41.26
N THR A 303 -2.25 -16.74 41.25
CA THR A 303 -2.98 -17.70 42.09
C THR A 303 -2.55 -17.51 43.54
N THR A 304 -3.28 -16.68 44.29
CA THR A 304 -3.09 -16.57 45.75
C THR A 304 -3.67 -17.82 46.41
N THR A 305 -2.83 -18.68 46.96
CA THR A 305 -3.26 -19.78 47.81
C THR A 305 -3.72 -19.23 49.16
N THR A 306 -5.03 -19.07 49.34
CA THR A 306 -5.62 -18.67 50.63
C THR A 306 -5.49 -19.81 51.63
N THR A 307 -4.67 -19.64 52.66
CA THR A 307 -4.68 -20.52 53.84
C THR A 307 -5.76 -20.03 54.79
N THR A 308 -6.81 -20.82 54.98
CA THR A 308 -7.90 -20.53 55.91
C THR A 308 -7.38 -20.55 57.35
N THR A 309 -7.25 -19.38 57.97
CA THR A 309 -7.11 -19.28 59.43
C THR A 309 -8.41 -18.71 59.99
N THR A 310 -9.12 -19.52 60.77
CA THR A 310 -10.34 -19.10 61.47
C THR A 310 -9.95 -18.11 62.56
N THR A 311 -10.41 -16.87 62.45
CA THR A 311 -10.34 -15.91 63.56
C THR A 311 -11.63 -15.10 63.60
N THR A 312 -12.32 -15.23 64.74
CA THR A 312 -13.57 -14.56 65.06
C THR A 312 -13.28 -13.12 65.49
N THR A 313 -13.72 -12.11 64.73
CA THR A 313 -13.90 -10.73 65.25
C THR A 313 -14.92 -9.91 64.44
N THR A 314 -15.99 -9.56 65.15
CA THR A 314 -16.83 -8.35 65.17
C THR A 314 -16.79 -7.35 63.99
N SER A 315 -17.96 -7.18 63.37
CA SER A 315 -18.29 -6.15 62.38
C SER A 315 -18.20 -4.72 62.92
N THR A 316 -17.55 -3.84 62.18
CA THR A 316 -17.82 -2.39 62.20
C THR A 316 -17.96 -1.89 60.76
N THR A 317 -19.13 -1.30 60.48
CA THR A 317 -19.52 -0.75 59.17
C THR A 317 -18.87 0.61 58.98
N THR A 318 -18.21 0.84 57.84
CA THR A 318 -17.85 2.18 57.39
C THR A 318 -18.15 2.29 55.91
N THR A 319 -19.19 3.06 55.59
CA THR A 319 -19.60 3.42 54.23
C THR A 319 -18.63 4.46 53.66
N THR A 320 -17.97 4.12 52.56
CA THR A 320 -17.29 5.11 51.70
C THR A 320 -17.87 4.97 50.29
N SER A 321 -18.47 6.04 49.80
CA SER A 321 -19.03 6.13 48.45
C SER A 321 -17.92 6.46 47.46
N THR A 322 -17.66 5.57 46.51
CA THR A 322 -16.83 5.86 45.32
C THR A 322 -17.69 5.73 44.07
N THR A 323 -17.72 6.80 43.28
CA THR A 323 -18.38 6.90 41.98
C THR A 323 -17.53 6.19 40.93
N THR A 324 -18.05 5.12 40.32
CA THR A 324 -17.39 4.42 39.20
C THR A 324 -18.13 4.76 37.91
N THR A 325 -17.42 5.31 36.93
CA THR A 325 -17.87 5.45 35.54
C THR A 325 -17.73 4.12 34.81
N THR A 326 -18.84 3.58 34.33
CA THR A 326 -18.90 2.31 33.58
C THR A 326 -18.57 2.55 32.10
N SER A 327 -17.51 1.91 31.60
CA SER A 327 -17.29 1.70 30.16
C SER A 327 -17.77 0.30 29.79
N THR A 328 -18.78 0.21 28.93
CA THR A 328 -19.31 -1.05 28.40
C THR A 328 -18.38 -1.63 27.34
N THR A 329 -17.88 -2.84 27.55
CA THR A 329 -17.16 -3.61 26.53
C THR A 329 -17.98 -4.86 26.21
N THR A 330 -18.39 -5.02 24.95
CA THR A 330 -19.12 -6.19 24.47
C THR A 330 -18.12 -7.27 24.08
N THR A 331 -18.05 -8.35 24.85
CA THR A 331 -17.28 -9.55 24.49
C THR A 331 -18.22 -10.63 23.95
N THR A 332 -18.06 -10.96 22.67
CA THR A 332 -18.66 -12.15 22.06
C THR A 332 -17.73 -13.34 22.31
N SER A 333 -18.12 -14.25 23.20
CA SER A 333 -17.41 -15.50 23.45
C SER A 333 -18.14 -16.68 22.80
N THR A 334 -17.49 -17.32 21.83
CA THR A 334 -17.89 -18.58 21.21
C THR A 334 -17.35 -19.74 22.05
N THR A 335 -18.24 -20.53 22.67
CA THR A 335 -17.85 -21.71 23.46
C THR A 335 -18.07 -22.98 22.66
N THR A 336 -17.00 -23.74 22.39
CA THR A 336 -17.06 -25.11 21.87
C THR A 336 -17.20 -26.08 23.05
N THR A 337 -18.37 -26.70 23.20
CA THR A 337 -18.63 -27.70 24.25
C THR A 337 -18.18 -29.09 23.80
N THR A 338 -17.24 -29.69 24.54
CA THR A 338 -16.95 -31.13 24.45
C THR A 338 -17.80 -31.86 25.48
N THR A 339 -18.66 -32.77 25.02
CA THR A 339 -19.60 -33.53 25.85
C THR A 339 -18.89 -34.70 26.53
N THR A 340 -18.82 -34.71 27.85
CA THR A 340 -18.61 -35.93 28.65
C THR A 340 -19.79 -36.13 29.59
N THR A 341 -20.50 -37.24 29.38
CA THR A 341 -21.69 -37.67 30.11
C THR A 341 -21.33 -38.18 31.50
N SER A 342 -21.93 -37.60 32.54
CA SER A 342 -22.19 -38.29 33.81
C SER A 342 -23.39 -37.66 34.53
N THR A 343 -24.37 -38.49 34.83
CA THR A 343 -25.71 -38.20 35.36
C THR A 343 -25.69 -37.97 36.88
N SER A 344 -26.28 -36.87 37.37
CA SER A 344 -27.24 -36.85 38.51
C SER A 344 -27.87 -35.46 38.78
N THR A 345 -29.19 -35.40 38.63
CA THR A 345 -30.24 -34.63 39.36
C THR A 345 -30.02 -33.19 39.89
N THR A 346 -30.65 -32.25 39.17
CA THR A 346 -31.64 -31.22 39.56
C THR A 346 -31.50 -30.44 40.88
N THR A 347 -31.44 -29.09 40.78
CA THR A 347 -32.47 -28.14 41.28
C THR A 347 -32.31 -26.80 40.56
N THR A 348 -33.37 -26.40 39.86
CA THR A 348 -33.53 -25.13 39.15
C THR A 348 -33.90 -24.03 40.13
N THR A 349 -33.26 -22.86 40.05
CA THR A 349 -33.84 -21.61 40.57
C THR A 349 -33.65 -20.53 39.51
N THR A 350 -34.75 -20.25 38.81
CA THR A 350 -34.86 -19.19 37.81
C THR A 350 -35.18 -17.89 38.55
N THR A 351 -34.32 -16.89 38.46
CA THR A 351 -34.65 -15.51 38.84
C THR A 351 -34.81 -14.67 37.58
N THR A 352 -36.06 -14.39 37.24
CA THR A 352 -36.49 -13.50 36.16
C THR A 352 -36.17 -12.06 36.55
N THR A 353 -35.43 -11.32 35.71
CA THR A 353 -35.38 -9.85 35.79
C THR A 353 -35.90 -9.29 34.47
N THR A 354 -37.06 -8.63 34.55
CA THR A 354 -37.73 -7.92 33.48
C THR A 354 -37.04 -6.58 33.25
N THR A 355 -36.73 -6.22 32.00
CA THR A 355 -36.45 -4.82 31.64
C THR A 355 -37.23 -4.47 30.37
N THR A 356 -38.18 -3.57 30.57
CA THR A 356 -39.08 -2.98 29.59
C THR A 356 -38.31 -2.08 28.62
N THR A 357 -38.42 -2.32 27.31
CA THR A 357 -37.99 -1.36 26.29
C THR A 357 -39.19 -0.89 25.50
N THR A 358 -39.52 0.39 25.63
CA THR A 358 -40.56 1.09 24.89
C THR A 358 -40.10 1.29 23.45
N THR A 359 -40.80 0.70 22.48
CA THR A 359 -40.60 0.96 21.05
C THR A 359 -41.78 1.76 20.52
N THR A 360 -41.52 2.97 20.01
CA THR A 360 -42.48 3.79 19.30
C THR A 360 -42.52 3.33 17.84
N THR A 361 -43.60 2.66 17.45
CA THR A 361 -43.85 2.24 16.06
C THR A 361 -44.69 3.29 15.35
N THR A 362 -44.13 3.93 14.32
CA THR A 362 -44.89 4.77 13.38
C THR A 362 -45.55 3.87 12.34
N THR A 363 -46.87 3.77 12.40
CA THR A 363 -47.71 3.04 11.44
C THR A 363 -47.83 3.83 10.13
N THR A 364 -47.40 3.26 9.01
CA THR A 364 -47.82 3.70 7.67
C THR A 364 -48.67 2.60 7.03
N THR A 365 -49.97 2.85 6.94
CA THR A 365 -50.96 1.98 6.31
C THR A 365 -50.86 2.11 4.79
N THR A 366 -50.53 1.02 4.08
CA THR A 366 -50.74 0.93 2.63
C THR A 366 -51.79 -0.14 2.37
N THR A 367 -52.94 0.30 1.86
CA THR A 367 -54.07 -0.54 1.46
C THR A 367 -53.82 -1.02 0.03
N THR A 368 -53.60 -2.33 -0.16
CA THR A 368 -53.57 -2.92 -1.50
C THR A 368 -54.93 -3.54 -1.80
N THR A 369 -55.66 -2.94 -2.75
CA THR A 369 -56.92 -3.42 -3.29
C THR A 369 -56.65 -4.54 -4.29
N THR A 370 -57.17 -5.74 -4.01
CA THR A 370 -57.17 -6.86 -4.96
C THR A 370 -58.35 -6.70 -5.93
N THR A 371 -58.06 -6.40 -7.20
CA THR A 371 -59.07 -6.42 -8.28
C THR A 371 -59.04 -7.78 -8.97
N THR A 372 -60.13 -8.54 -8.83
CA THR A 372 -60.37 -9.81 -9.53
C THR A 372 -60.88 -9.51 -10.94
N THR A 373 -60.15 -9.93 -11.98
CA THR A 373 -60.64 -9.92 -13.36
C THR A 373 -61.14 -11.32 -13.71
N THR A 374 -62.46 -11.45 -13.88
CA THR A 374 -63.14 -12.66 -14.35
C THR A 374 -63.16 -12.66 -15.87
N THR A 375 -62.53 -13.64 -16.51
CA THR A 375 -62.65 -13.90 -17.95
C THR A 375 -63.76 -14.92 -18.17
N THR A 376 -64.89 -14.48 -18.72
CA THR A 376 -65.98 -15.35 -19.17
C THR A 376 -65.75 -15.78 -20.61
N THR A 377 -65.63 -17.09 -20.82
CA THR A 377 -65.73 -17.73 -22.14
C THR A 377 -67.20 -18.01 -22.44
N SER A 378 -67.68 -17.52 -23.57
CA SER A 378 -69.01 -17.83 -24.13
C SER A 378 -68.99 -19.20 -24.81
N THR A 379 -69.99 -20.03 -24.50
CA THR A 379 -70.50 -21.05 -25.43
C THR A 379 -72.03 -20.97 -25.38
N THR A 380 -72.61 -20.46 -26.46
CA THR A 380 -74.04 -20.45 -26.87
C THR A 380 -75.13 -20.39 -25.81
#